data_AF-A0A9W9LMR8-F1
#
_entry.id   AF-A0A9W9LMR8-F1
#
_cell.length_a   1.000
_cell.length_b   1.000
_cell.length_c   1.000
_cell.angle_alpha   90.00
_cell.angle_beta   90.00
_cell.angle_gamma   90.00
#
_symmetry.space_group_name_H-M   'P 1'
#
loop_
_entity.id
_entity.type
_entity.pdbx_description
1 polymer ?
#
loop_
_entity_poly.entity_id
_entity_poly.type
_entity_poly.pdbx_seq_one_letter_code
_entity_poly.pdbx_strand_id
1 'polypeptide(L)'
;MKASFAAITLALAGTAFAAPAADVEGKAARYPYSINSISLRHLTKDNSYVFISNVAWYKESGEARESTTCTTHWNPSVPPQSPVPCADPAFSFWFPSGVKSLEDYEVAIKGPDGQGSVNIAAGPKYNCGKYNGTIDGIDFECKITNGGKFYVPVA
;
A
#
# COMPACT_ATOMS: atom_id res chain seq x y z
N MET A 1 47.49 45.28 -23.83
CA MET A 1 46.72 44.58 -24.90
C MET A 1 46.81 43.08 -24.66
N LYS A 2 45.71 42.38 -24.99
CA LYS A 2 45.47 40.92 -24.95
C LYS A 2 44.97 40.35 -23.61
N ALA A 3 43.65 40.26 -23.56
CA ALA A 3 42.90 39.35 -22.72
C ALA A 3 43.24 37.89 -23.05
N SER A 4 43.14 37.01 -22.05
CA SER A 4 42.81 35.61 -22.27
C SER A 4 42.04 35.08 -21.07
N PHE A 5 40.77 34.79 -21.31
CA PHE A 5 39.90 33.96 -20.49
C PHE A 5 40.22 32.48 -20.77
N ALA A 6 40.29 31.65 -19.73
CA ALA A 6 40.21 30.19 -19.82
C ALA A 6 39.68 29.68 -18.46
N ALA A 7 38.39 29.39 -18.32
CA ALA A 7 37.69 28.16 -18.70
C ALA A 7 37.35 27.36 -17.43
N ILE A 8 36.13 27.58 -16.91
CA ILE A 8 35.52 26.79 -15.86
C ILE A 8 35.09 25.46 -16.50
N THR A 9 35.79 24.37 -16.20
CA THR A 9 35.32 23.02 -16.56
C THR A 9 34.28 22.57 -15.55
N LEU A 10 33.00 22.73 -15.90
CA LEU A 10 31.91 21.95 -15.30
C LEU A 10 32.06 20.49 -15.74
N ALA A 11 32.46 19.61 -14.82
CA ALA A 11 32.26 18.18 -14.99
C ALA A 11 30.96 17.78 -14.29
N LEU A 12 29.84 17.93 -14.99
CA LEU A 12 28.62 17.16 -14.73
C LEU A 12 28.76 15.82 -15.47
N ALA A 13 28.81 14.72 -14.74
CA ALA A 13 28.25 13.43 -15.15
C ALA A 13 28.33 12.47 -13.96
N GLY A 14 27.42 12.66 -13.00
CA GLY A 14 27.03 11.57 -12.13
C GLY A 14 26.17 10.61 -12.95
N THR A 15 26.70 9.43 -13.25
CA THR A 15 25.88 8.29 -13.64
C THR A 15 25.96 7.28 -12.50
N ALA A 16 25.14 7.49 -11.47
CA ALA A 16 24.70 6.38 -10.67
C ALA A 16 23.84 5.51 -11.61
N PHE A 17 24.44 4.46 -12.17
CA PHE A 17 23.65 3.37 -12.71
C PHE A 17 22.90 2.78 -11.53
N ALA A 18 21.65 3.19 -11.35
CA ALA A 18 20.71 2.44 -10.55
C ALA A 18 20.68 1.04 -11.17
N ALA A 19 21.21 0.06 -10.43
CA ALA A 19 21.15 -1.33 -10.83
C ALA A 19 19.69 -1.67 -11.14
N PRO A 20 19.39 -2.36 -12.26
CA PRO A 20 18.03 -2.78 -12.51
C PRO A 20 17.60 -3.64 -11.33
N ALA A 21 16.41 -3.35 -10.79
CA ALA A 21 15.80 -4.19 -9.78
C ALA A 21 15.53 -5.56 -10.41
N ALA A 22 16.53 -6.45 -10.33
CA ALA A 22 16.44 -7.83 -10.75
C ALA A 22 15.49 -8.53 -9.78
N ASP A 23 14.19 -8.52 -10.13
CA ASP A 23 13.14 -9.45 -9.65
C ASP A 23 11.71 -9.07 -10.08
N VAL A 24 11.53 -8.03 -10.91
CA VAL A 24 10.22 -7.39 -11.06
C VAL A 24 9.44 -7.89 -12.30
N GLU A 25 10.12 -8.23 -13.40
CA GLU A 25 9.49 -8.65 -14.67
C GLU A 25 8.62 -9.92 -14.58
N GLY A 26 8.95 -10.87 -13.69
CA GLY A 26 8.15 -12.09 -13.50
C GLY A 26 7.10 -12.02 -12.40
N LYS A 27 7.19 -11.04 -11.49
CA LYS A 27 6.28 -10.92 -10.34
C LYS A 27 5.02 -10.15 -10.72
N ALA A 28 5.08 -9.13 -11.57
CA ALA A 28 3.90 -8.31 -11.85
C ALA A 28 2.81 -9.03 -12.64
N ALA A 29 3.16 -9.92 -13.59
CA ALA A 29 2.17 -10.74 -14.29
C ALA A 29 1.36 -11.65 -13.35
N ARG A 30 1.95 -12.08 -12.22
CA ARG A 30 1.27 -12.90 -11.20
C ARG A 30 0.70 -12.07 -10.05
N TYR A 31 1.24 -10.88 -9.82
CA TYR A 31 0.92 -9.96 -8.74
C TYR A 31 0.75 -8.54 -9.29
N PRO A 32 -0.32 -8.27 -10.05
CA PRO A 32 -0.53 -6.95 -10.65
C PRO A 32 -0.80 -5.88 -9.60
N TYR A 33 -1.14 -6.26 -8.37
CA TYR A 33 -1.36 -5.32 -7.27
C TYR A 33 -0.46 -5.58 -6.07
N SER A 34 -0.18 -4.52 -5.32
CA SER A 34 0.37 -4.62 -3.97
C SER A 34 -0.30 -3.65 -3.02
N ILE A 35 -0.38 -4.03 -1.75
CA ILE A 35 -0.75 -3.14 -0.66
C ILE A 35 0.54 -2.61 -0.04
N ASN A 36 0.81 -1.32 -0.26
CA ASN A 36 2.06 -0.65 0.15
C ASN A 36 1.99 -0.03 1.54
N SER A 37 0.79 0.33 1.99
CA SER A 37 0.56 0.85 3.34
C SER A 37 -0.78 0.37 3.84
N ILE A 38 -0.85 0.07 5.13
CA ILE A 38 -2.09 -0.12 5.86
C ILE A 38 -1.99 0.76 7.10
N SER A 39 -3.09 1.42 7.44
CA SER A 39 -3.34 2.04 8.74
C SER A 39 -4.77 1.69 9.12
N LEU A 40 -4.89 0.68 10.00
CA LEU A 40 -6.14 0.18 10.55
C LEU A 40 -6.26 0.67 11.98
N ARG A 41 -7.20 1.58 12.23
CA ARG A 41 -7.30 2.32 13.49
C ARG A 41 -8.63 2.03 14.17
N HIS A 42 -8.60 1.95 15.49
CA HIS A 42 -9.80 1.96 16.32
C HIS A 42 -10.12 3.40 16.74
N LEU A 43 -11.36 3.82 16.51
CA LEU A 43 -11.88 5.12 16.90
C LEU A 43 -12.72 4.98 18.17
N THR A 44 -12.30 5.66 19.23
CA THR A 44 -12.91 5.52 20.57
C THR A 44 -14.26 6.19 20.70
N LYS A 45 -14.52 7.25 19.92
CA LYS A 45 -15.72 8.08 20.03
C LYS A 45 -17.00 7.30 19.68
N ASP A 46 -16.93 6.47 18.65
CA ASP A 46 -18.04 5.71 18.09
C ASP A 46 -17.80 4.20 18.10
N ASN A 47 -16.71 3.74 18.72
CA ASN A 47 -16.31 2.34 18.80
C ASN A 47 -16.33 1.69 17.42
N SER A 48 -15.52 2.23 16.52
CA SER A 48 -15.51 1.90 15.11
C SER A 48 -14.08 1.67 14.61
N TYR A 49 -13.96 1.07 13.43
CA TYR A 49 -12.68 0.87 12.77
C TYR A 49 -12.62 1.65 11.47
N VAL A 50 -11.49 2.31 11.23
CA VAL A 50 -11.15 2.89 9.93
C VAL A 50 -9.95 2.16 9.36
N PHE A 51 -10.08 1.69 8.13
CA PHE A 51 -8.99 1.12 7.35
C PHE A 51 -8.62 2.08 6.24
N ILE A 52 -7.35 2.42 6.19
CA ILE A 52 -6.76 3.24 5.14
C ILE A 52 -5.63 2.42 4.51
N SER A 53 -5.68 2.24 3.20
CA SER A 53 -4.68 1.47 2.47
C SER A 53 -4.28 2.17 1.18
N ASN A 54 -3.02 2.00 0.79
CA ASN A 54 -2.54 2.39 -0.53
C ASN A 54 -2.29 1.13 -1.35
N VAL A 55 -3.00 1.02 -2.46
CA VAL A 55 -2.87 -0.07 -3.43
C VAL A 55 -2.08 0.46 -4.63
N ALA A 56 -0.95 -0.17 -4.95
CA ALA A 56 -0.26 0.06 -6.21
C ALA A 56 -0.67 -0.97 -7.25
N TRP A 57 -0.75 -0.51 -8.49
CA TRP A 57 -0.95 -1.31 -9.68
C TRP A 57 0.31 -1.26 -10.53
N TYR A 58 0.73 -2.42 -11.05
CA TYR A 58 1.96 -2.57 -11.83
C TYR A 58 1.63 -2.93 -13.28
N LYS A 59 2.48 -2.48 -14.20
CA LYS A 59 2.49 -2.98 -15.58
C LYS A 59 3.00 -4.42 -15.60
N GLU A 60 2.79 -5.15 -16.70
CA GLU A 60 3.40 -6.47 -16.90
C GLU A 60 4.93 -6.45 -16.79
N SER A 61 5.58 -5.36 -17.21
CA SER A 61 7.03 -5.14 -17.04
C SER A 61 7.46 -4.96 -15.56
N GLY A 62 6.48 -4.81 -14.67
CA GLY A 62 6.66 -4.63 -13.24
C GLY A 62 6.94 -3.21 -12.78
N GLU A 63 6.97 -2.25 -13.70
CA GLU A 63 6.95 -0.83 -13.32
C GLU A 63 5.64 -0.49 -12.61
N ALA A 64 5.73 0.26 -11.51
CA ALA A 64 4.55 0.82 -10.87
C ALA A 64 3.87 1.75 -11.87
N ARG A 65 2.61 1.45 -12.19
CA ARG A 65 1.79 2.25 -13.08
C ARG A 65 1.22 3.41 -12.30
N GLU A 66 0.36 3.10 -11.34
CA GLU A 66 -0.41 4.07 -10.56
C GLU A 66 -0.67 3.51 -9.15
N SER A 67 -1.13 4.36 -8.25
CA SER A 67 -1.57 3.94 -6.92
C SER A 67 -2.86 4.64 -6.53
N THR A 68 -3.73 3.93 -5.82
CA THR A 68 -5.00 4.43 -5.32
C THR A 68 -5.09 4.25 -3.81
N THR A 69 -5.84 5.14 -3.16
CA THR A 69 -6.12 5.03 -1.73
C THR A 69 -7.49 4.41 -1.53
N CYS A 70 -7.55 3.35 -0.75
CA CYS A 70 -8.78 2.68 -0.36
C CYS A 70 -9.08 3.02 1.10
N THR A 71 -10.31 3.47 1.39
CA THR A 71 -10.71 3.83 2.75
C THR A 71 -12.09 3.28 3.04
N THR A 72 -12.25 2.65 4.21
CA THR A 72 -13.57 2.23 4.71
C THR A 72 -13.65 2.42 6.21
N HIS A 73 -14.87 2.62 6.68
CA HIS A 73 -15.22 2.81 8.08
C HIS A 73 -16.35 1.85 8.43
N TRP A 74 -16.22 1.12 9.54
CA TRP A 74 -17.23 0.15 9.95
C TRP A 74 -17.31 -0.02 11.46
N ASN A 75 -18.46 -0.50 11.91
CA ASN A 75 -18.63 -0.94 13.30
C ASN A 75 -18.04 -2.35 13.46
N PRO A 76 -17.37 -2.69 14.58
CA PRO A 76 -16.73 -3.98 14.80
C PRO A 76 -17.60 -5.20 14.48
N SER A 77 -18.90 -5.10 14.71
CA SER A 77 -19.88 -6.16 14.47
C SER A 77 -20.21 -6.41 12.99
N VAL A 78 -19.86 -5.49 12.08
CA VAL A 78 -20.26 -5.54 10.66
C VAL A 78 -19.08 -5.10 9.76
N PRO A 79 -18.05 -5.95 9.57
CA PRO A 79 -16.96 -5.66 8.65
C PRO A 79 -17.45 -5.58 7.19
N PRO A 80 -16.80 -4.77 6.32
CA PRO A 80 -17.22 -4.64 4.94
C PRO A 80 -16.83 -5.88 4.14
N GLN A 81 -17.80 -6.80 4.03
CA GLN A 81 -17.67 -8.04 3.27
C GLN A 81 -18.03 -7.88 1.77
N SER A 82 -18.56 -6.72 1.38
CA SER A 82 -18.87 -6.36 -0.01
C SER A 82 -17.87 -5.33 -0.54
N PRO A 83 -17.62 -5.30 -1.87
CA PRO A 83 -16.69 -4.36 -2.48
C PRO A 83 -17.03 -2.90 -2.16
N VAL A 84 -16.03 -2.19 -1.61
CA VAL A 84 -16.07 -0.74 -1.36
C VAL A 84 -15.17 -0.08 -2.41
N PRO A 85 -15.63 0.99 -3.09
CA PRO A 85 -14.81 1.69 -4.07
C PRO A 85 -13.62 2.37 -3.39
N CYS A 86 -12.46 2.34 -4.05
CA CYS A 86 -11.31 3.16 -3.68
C CYS A 86 -11.44 4.58 -4.27
N ALA A 87 -10.47 5.45 -3.99
CA ALA A 87 -10.44 6.81 -4.54
C ALA A 87 -10.46 6.83 -6.07
N ASP A 88 -9.71 5.91 -6.69
CA ASP A 88 -9.92 5.52 -8.07
C ASP A 88 -11.06 4.48 -8.14
N PRO A 89 -12.19 4.79 -8.81
CA PRO A 89 -13.35 3.90 -8.90
C PRO A 89 -13.12 2.66 -9.76
N ALA A 90 -12.02 2.58 -10.54
CA ALA A 90 -11.62 1.35 -11.21
C ALA A 90 -11.19 0.26 -10.21
N PHE A 91 -10.90 0.65 -8.96
CA PHE A 91 -10.50 -0.24 -7.89
C PHE A 91 -11.57 -0.34 -6.81
N SER A 92 -11.73 -1.55 -6.29
CA SER A 92 -12.54 -1.82 -5.10
C SER A 92 -11.83 -2.81 -4.19
N PHE A 93 -12.14 -2.74 -2.90
CA PHE A 93 -11.59 -3.64 -1.89
C PHE A 93 -12.65 -4.08 -0.89
N TRP A 94 -12.44 -5.23 -0.27
CA TRP A 94 -13.30 -5.74 0.80
C TRP A 94 -12.59 -6.82 1.63
N PHE A 95 -13.20 -7.20 2.75
CA PHE A 95 -12.75 -8.31 3.58
C PHE A 95 -13.66 -9.54 3.32
N PRO A 96 -13.32 -10.43 2.38
CA PRO A 96 -14.24 -11.49 1.90
C PRO A 96 -14.72 -12.42 3.03
N SER A 97 -13.84 -12.71 3.99
CA SER A 97 -14.13 -13.54 5.16
C SER A 97 -14.54 -12.72 6.40
N GLY A 98 -14.76 -11.42 6.24
CA GLY A 98 -14.83 -10.45 7.34
C GLY A 98 -13.47 -10.20 8.00
N VAL A 99 -13.47 -9.42 9.09
CA VAL A 99 -12.29 -9.12 9.91
C VAL A 99 -12.43 -9.87 11.24
N LYS A 100 -11.78 -11.03 11.35
CA LYS A 100 -11.82 -11.86 12.57
C LYS A 100 -11.00 -11.25 13.70
N SER A 101 -9.89 -10.59 13.34
CA SER A 101 -9.07 -9.79 14.24
C SER A 101 -8.37 -8.69 13.44
N LEU A 102 -7.89 -7.64 14.11
CA LEU A 102 -7.09 -6.60 13.45
C LEU A 102 -5.66 -7.07 13.11
N GLU A 103 -5.25 -8.20 13.68
CA GLU A 103 -3.93 -8.81 13.51
C GLU A 103 -3.90 -9.88 12.43
N ASP A 104 -5.06 -10.41 12.02
CA ASP A 104 -5.19 -11.47 11.02
C ASP A 104 -6.52 -11.34 10.27
N TYR A 105 -6.43 -10.98 9.00
CA TYR A 105 -7.56 -10.84 8.08
C TYR A 105 -7.14 -10.98 6.62
N GLU A 106 -8.13 -11.32 5.79
CA GLU A 106 -7.97 -11.37 4.34
C GLU A 106 -8.47 -10.07 3.72
N VAL A 107 -7.71 -9.52 2.77
CA VAL A 107 -8.13 -8.39 1.93
C VAL A 107 -8.23 -8.87 0.49
N ALA A 108 -9.37 -8.62 -0.14
CA ALA A 108 -9.55 -8.78 -1.57
C ALA A 108 -9.53 -7.42 -2.27
N ILE A 109 -8.94 -7.39 -3.46
CA ILE A 109 -8.88 -6.23 -4.35
C ILE A 109 -9.38 -6.66 -5.72
N LYS A 110 -10.23 -5.84 -6.33
CA LYS A 110 -10.61 -5.93 -7.72
C LYS A 110 -10.20 -4.64 -8.42
N GLY A 111 -9.45 -4.78 -9.51
CA GLY A 111 -9.00 -3.68 -10.34
C GLY A 111 -9.05 -4.02 -11.84
N PRO A 112 -8.38 -3.23 -12.69
CA PRO A 112 -8.38 -3.41 -14.14
C PRO A 112 -7.88 -4.78 -14.63
N ASP A 113 -6.89 -5.35 -13.94
CA ASP A 113 -6.25 -6.63 -14.29
C ASP A 113 -6.87 -7.82 -13.55
N GLY A 114 -8.10 -7.67 -13.04
CA GLY A 114 -8.83 -8.74 -12.37
C GLY A 114 -8.87 -8.62 -10.85
N GLN A 115 -9.16 -9.74 -10.19
CA GLN A 115 -9.43 -9.82 -8.75
C GLN A 115 -8.45 -10.78 -8.07
N GLY A 116 -7.94 -10.37 -6.92
CA GLY A 116 -7.06 -11.17 -6.09
C GLY A 116 -7.28 -10.94 -4.61
N SER A 117 -6.74 -11.82 -3.77
CA SER A 117 -6.75 -11.65 -2.31
C SER A 117 -5.43 -12.01 -1.67
N VAL A 118 -5.19 -11.43 -0.48
CA VAL A 118 -3.99 -11.68 0.31
C VAL A 118 -4.33 -11.65 1.79
N ASN A 119 -3.67 -12.52 2.57
CA ASN A 119 -3.76 -12.50 4.03
C ASN A 119 -2.78 -11.48 4.61
N ILE A 120 -3.29 -10.65 5.50
CA ILE A 120 -2.53 -9.70 6.31
C ILE A 120 -2.47 -10.26 7.72
N ALA A 121 -1.27 -10.65 8.15
CA ALA A 121 -1.01 -11.22 9.46
C ALA A 121 0.03 -10.41 10.22
N ALA A 122 -0.13 -10.31 11.54
CA ALA A 122 0.82 -9.66 12.43
C ALA A 122 2.21 -10.30 12.32
N GLY A 123 3.24 -9.45 12.30
CA GLY A 123 4.62 -9.86 12.14
C GLY A 123 5.55 -8.69 11.84
N PRO A 124 6.77 -8.94 11.35
CA PRO A 124 7.77 -7.88 11.13
C PRO A 124 7.35 -6.79 10.12
N LYS A 125 6.40 -7.11 9.23
CA LYS A 125 5.89 -6.23 8.17
C LYS A 125 4.58 -5.54 8.53
N TYR A 126 3.86 -6.02 9.54
CA TYR A 126 2.55 -5.51 9.95
C TYR A 126 2.40 -5.66 11.46
N ASN A 127 2.30 -4.54 12.18
CA ASN A 127 2.33 -4.53 13.63
C ASN A 127 1.17 -3.71 14.18
N CYS A 128 0.60 -4.18 15.30
CA CYS A 128 -0.50 -3.59 16.02
C CYS A 128 -0.07 -3.12 17.41
N GLY A 129 -0.53 -1.94 17.81
CA GLY A 129 -0.26 -1.42 19.13
C GLY A 129 -0.99 -0.12 19.44
N LYS A 130 -0.65 0.46 20.60
CA LYS A 130 -1.18 1.76 21.00
C LYS A 130 -0.87 2.81 19.93
N TYR A 131 -1.87 3.60 19.57
CA TYR A 131 -1.69 4.71 18.66
C TYR A 131 -0.81 5.80 19.31
N ASN A 132 0.26 6.18 18.62
CA ASN A 132 1.25 7.15 19.09
C ASN A 132 1.25 8.44 18.25
N GLY A 133 0.22 8.65 17.43
CA GLY A 133 0.09 9.87 16.62
C GLY A 133 -0.65 10.98 17.36
N THR A 134 -0.90 12.09 16.65
CA THR A 134 -1.48 13.31 17.21
C THR A 134 -2.98 13.45 16.98
N ILE A 135 -3.61 12.47 16.32
CA ILE A 135 -5.06 12.50 16.07
C ILE A 135 -5.78 11.98 17.31
N ASP A 136 -6.56 12.86 17.94
CA ASP A 136 -7.39 12.50 19.08
C ASP A 136 -8.46 11.48 18.71
N GLY A 137 -8.87 10.67 19.70
CA GLY A 137 -9.92 9.67 19.53
C GLY A 137 -9.46 8.37 18.87
N ILE A 138 -8.15 8.16 18.70
CA ILE A 138 -7.56 6.89 18.28
C ILE A 138 -6.75 6.32 19.44
N ASP A 139 -7.08 5.11 19.90
CA ASP A 139 -6.35 4.42 20.96
C ASP A 139 -5.43 3.30 20.43
N PHE A 140 -5.74 2.75 19.25
CA PHE A 140 -5.05 1.61 18.67
C PHE A 140 -4.86 1.74 17.17
N GLU A 141 -3.71 1.30 16.67
CA GLU A 141 -3.40 1.25 15.24
C GLU A 141 -2.61 -0.02 14.89
N CYS A 142 -3.04 -0.69 13.83
CA CYS A 142 -2.24 -1.65 13.10
C CYS A 142 -1.76 -1.05 11.79
N LYS A 143 -0.47 -1.22 11.48
CA LYS A 143 0.11 -0.67 10.26
C LYS A 143 1.22 -1.51 9.67
N ILE A 144 1.43 -1.30 8.37
CA ILE A 144 2.62 -1.79 7.69
C ILE A 144 3.85 -1.04 8.21
N THR A 145 4.93 -1.78 8.47
CA THR A 145 6.20 -1.26 8.99
C THR A 145 7.36 -1.59 8.06
N ASN A 146 8.47 -0.84 8.18
CA ASN A 146 9.75 -1.13 7.52
C ASN A 146 9.69 -1.29 5.99
N GLY A 147 8.84 -0.50 5.31
CA GLY A 147 8.67 -0.60 3.86
C GLY A 147 8.08 -1.93 3.38
N GLY A 148 7.42 -2.67 4.29
CA GLY A 148 6.71 -3.91 3.97
C GLY A 148 5.65 -3.70 2.89
N LYS A 149 5.40 -4.74 2.11
CA LYS A 149 4.35 -4.77 1.08
C LYS A 149 3.71 -6.14 1.06
N PHE A 150 2.43 -6.19 0.74
CA PHE A 150 1.71 -7.43 0.47
C PHE A 150 1.35 -7.48 -1.00
N TYR A 151 1.95 -8.42 -1.73
CA TYR A 151 1.64 -8.65 -3.14
C TYR A 151 0.36 -9.46 -3.25
N VAL A 152 -0.53 -9.06 -4.14
CA VAL A 152 -1.86 -9.63 -4.27
C VAL A 152 -1.88 -10.50 -5.52
N PRO A 153 -1.90 -11.84 -5.37
CA PRO A 153 -2.01 -12.73 -6.52
C PRO A 153 -3.39 -12.58 -7.15
N VAL A 154 -3.44 -12.42 -8.46
CA VAL A 154 -4.68 -12.53 -9.24
C VAL A 154 -4.76 -13.94 -9.82
N ALA A 155 -5.96 -14.52 -9.75
CA ALA A 155 -6.25 -15.85 -10.28
C ALA A 155 -6.55 -15.83 -11.78
#